data_AF-A0A0Q6PDY8-F1
#
_entry.id   AF-A0A0Q6PDY8-F1
#
_cell.length_a   1.000
_cell.length_b   1.000
_cell.length_c   1.000
_cell.angle_alpha   90.00
_cell.angle_beta   90.00
_cell.angle_gamma   90.00
#
_symmetry.space_group_name_H-M   'P 1'
#
loop_
_entity.id
_entity.type
_entity.pdbx_description
1 polymer ?
#
loop_
_entity_poly.entity_id
_entity_poly.type
_entity_poly.pdbx_seq_one_letter_code
_entity_poly.pdbx_strand_id
1 'polypeptide(L)'
;MKKLLITIAAIGLSSAAFAQAAAVTFTSVDADTSGGVSLAEAQVAWPDLTQEAFDAADTSKDGSLDQAEFDAYVATLPAPAAQ
;
A
#
# COMPACT_ATOMS: atom_id res chain seq x y z
N MET A 1 -34.56 15.09 -40.61
CA MET A 1 -34.86 15.68 -39.29
C MET A 1 -34.93 14.61 -38.21
N LYS A 2 -33.85 14.38 -37.44
CA LYS A 2 -33.88 13.94 -36.02
C LYS A 2 -32.55 14.38 -35.41
N LYS A 3 -32.60 15.29 -34.44
CA LYS A 3 -31.45 15.98 -33.84
C LYS A 3 -30.83 15.06 -32.80
N LEU A 4 -29.53 14.75 -32.94
CA LEU A 4 -28.72 14.06 -31.94
C LEU A 4 -27.80 15.09 -31.28
N LEU A 5 -28.23 15.59 -30.13
CA LEU A 5 -27.38 16.36 -29.22
C LEU A 5 -27.72 15.90 -27.80
N ILE A 6 -26.95 14.95 -27.30
CA ILE A 6 -26.84 14.66 -25.87
C ILE A 6 -25.44 15.12 -25.49
N THR A 7 -25.35 16.37 -25.06
CA THR A 7 -24.20 16.95 -24.38
C THR A 7 -24.44 16.81 -22.88
N ILE A 8 -23.78 15.83 -22.25
CA ILE A 8 -23.51 15.79 -20.82
C ILE A 8 -21.99 15.80 -20.74
N ALA A 9 -21.39 16.99 -20.64
CA ALA A 9 -21.00 17.60 -19.37
C ALA A 9 -19.96 16.72 -18.65
N ALA A 10 -18.70 17.10 -18.87
CA ALA A 10 -17.55 16.59 -18.16
C ALA A 10 -17.72 16.78 -16.64
N ILE A 11 -17.53 15.71 -15.88
CA ILE A 11 -17.14 15.80 -14.48
C ILE A 11 -15.99 14.80 -14.33
N GLY A 12 -14.79 15.35 -14.17
CA GLY A 12 -13.62 14.58 -13.80
C GLY A 12 -13.84 13.95 -12.42
N LEU A 13 -13.45 12.69 -12.31
CA LEU A 13 -12.94 12.14 -11.07
C LEU A 13 -11.62 11.45 -11.40
N SER A 14 -10.58 12.25 -11.25
CA SER A 14 -9.31 11.85 -10.68
C SER A 14 -9.46 10.68 -9.71
N SER A 15 -8.90 9.54 -10.08
CA SER A 15 -8.05 8.79 -9.17
C SER A 15 -7.24 7.84 -10.04
N ALA A 16 -5.94 7.84 -9.79
CA ALA A 16 -5.01 6.91 -10.39
C ALA A 16 -5.64 5.52 -10.40
N ALA A 17 -5.71 4.89 -11.57
CA ALA A 17 -5.85 3.45 -11.64
C ALA A 17 -4.71 2.88 -10.80
N PHE A 18 -5.04 2.45 -9.57
CA PHE A 18 -4.11 1.79 -8.68
C PHE A 18 -3.48 0.68 -9.50
N ALA A 19 -2.18 0.82 -9.72
CA ALA A 19 -1.37 -0.18 -10.34
C ALA A 19 -1.55 -1.46 -9.52
N GLN A 20 -2.36 -2.38 -10.05
CA GLN A 20 -2.51 -3.74 -9.55
C GLN A 20 -1.24 -4.51 -9.92
N ALA A 21 -0.09 -4.05 -9.42
CA ALA A 21 0.96 -4.99 -9.08
C ALA A 21 0.47 -5.78 -7.87
N ALA A 22 0.93 -7.02 -7.72
CA ALA A 22 0.69 -7.82 -6.52
C ALA A 22 1.38 -7.18 -5.29
N ALA A 23 0.91 -5.99 -4.91
CA ALA A 23 1.41 -5.22 -3.80
C ALA A 23 1.05 -6.01 -2.55
N VAL A 24 2.08 -6.39 -1.80
CA VAL A 24 1.93 -6.85 -0.42
C VAL A 24 1.02 -5.84 0.27
N THR A 25 -0.18 -6.27 0.65
CA THR A 25 -1.18 -5.40 1.28
C THR A 25 -1.05 -5.51 2.78
N PHE A 26 -1.33 -4.43 3.51
CA PHE A 26 -1.33 -4.43 4.97
C PHE A 26 -2.10 -5.64 5.54
N THR A 27 -3.34 -5.85 5.07
CA THR A 27 -4.19 -6.96 5.49
C THR A 27 -3.67 -8.35 5.15
N SER A 28 -2.75 -8.49 4.19
CA SER A 28 -2.13 -9.78 3.87
C SER A 28 -0.92 -10.09 4.76
N VAL A 29 -0.36 -9.06 5.40
CA VAL A 29 0.80 -9.19 6.29
C VAL A 29 0.35 -9.24 7.75
N ASP A 30 -0.62 -8.40 8.13
CA ASP A 30 -1.33 -8.44 9.42
C ASP A 30 -2.22 -9.69 9.49
N ALA A 31 -1.59 -10.83 9.83
CA ALA A 31 -2.21 -12.14 9.81
C ALA A 31 -3.04 -12.38 11.08
N ASP A 32 -2.66 -11.74 12.18
CA ASP A 32 -3.38 -11.81 13.45
C ASP A 32 -4.51 -10.77 13.56
N THR A 33 -4.61 -9.86 12.59
CA THR A 33 -5.62 -8.78 12.52
C THR A 33 -5.57 -7.87 13.75
N SER A 34 -4.37 -7.66 14.29
CA SER A 34 -4.12 -6.78 15.43
C SER A 34 -4.29 -5.30 15.08
N GLY A 35 -4.25 -4.96 13.78
CA GLY A 35 -4.27 -3.57 13.31
C GLY A 35 -2.87 -2.97 13.21
N GLY A 36 -1.82 -3.78 13.34
CA GLY A 36 -0.42 -3.44 13.10
C GLY A 36 0.32 -4.62 12.48
N VAL A 37 1.38 -4.34 11.74
CA VAL A 37 2.27 -5.38 11.20
C VAL A 37 3.47 -5.49 12.10
N SER A 38 3.64 -6.63 12.76
CA SER A 38 4.84 -6.92 13.56
C SER A 38 6.05 -7.27 12.70
N LEU A 39 7.27 -7.19 13.26
CA LEU A 39 8.50 -7.61 12.55
C LEU A 39 8.39 -9.04 12.00
N ALA A 40 7.85 -9.97 12.79
CA ALA A 40 7.73 -11.37 12.39
C ALA A 40 6.80 -11.53 11.18
N GLU A 41 5.69 -10.80 11.15
CA GLU A 41 4.76 -10.77 10.03
C GLU A 41 5.35 -10.07 8.81
N ALA A 42 6.01 -8.93 9.01
CA ALA A 42 6.72 -8.23 7.96
C ALA A 42 7.81 -9.12 7.33
N GLN A 43 8.48 -9.96 8.12
CA GLN A 43 9.47 -10.92 7.64
C GLN A 43 8.87 -12.07 6.82
N VAL A 44 7.57 -12.37 6.97
CA VAL A 44 6.88 -13.32 6.09
C VAL A 44 6.77 -12.75 4.68
N ALA A 45 6.49 -11.44 4.56
CA ALA A 45 6.44 -10.76 3.28
C ALA A 45 7.83 -10.37 2.73
N TRP A 46 8.74 -10.01 3.62
CA TRP A 46 10.10 -9.56 3.33
C TRP A 46 11.11 -10.29 4.21
N PRO A 47 11.57 -11.49 3.82
CA PRO A 47 12.53 -12.28 4.61
C PRO A 47 13.85 -11.56 4.90
N ASP A 48 14.22 -10.61 4.04
CA ASP A 48 15.42 -9.80 4.16
C ASP A 48 15.21 -8.55 5.04
N LEU A 49 14.00 -8.34 5.58
CA LEU A 49 13.70 -7.23 6.47
C LEU A 49 14.40 -7.43 7.81
N THR A 50 15.38 -6.56 8.08
CA THR A 50 16.06 -6.51 9.36
C THR A 50 15.24 -5.70 10.36
N GLN A 51 15.48 -5.94 11.65
CA GLN A 51 14.88 -5.14 12.71
C GLN A 51 15.22 -3.65 12.56
N GLU A 52 16.45 -3.32 12.14
CA GLU A 52 16.85 -1.92 11.92
C GLU A 52 16.03 -1.23 10.80
N ALA A 53 15.71 -1.96 9.73
CA ALA A 53 14.89 -1.46 8.64
C ALA A 53 13.41 -1.32 9.06
N PHE A 54 12.93 -2.26 9.88
CA PHE A 54 11.61 -2.19 10.48
C PHE A 54 11.49 -1.02 11.46
N ASP A 55 12.45 -0.86 12.37
CA ASP A 55 12.52 0.25 13.33
C ASP A 55 12.67 1.61 12.62
N ALA A 56 13.20 1.63 11.40
CA ALA A 56 13.25 2.83 10.56
C ALA A 56 11.89 3.15 9.92
N ALA A 57 11.04 2.15 9.72
CA ALA A 57 9.67 2.31 9.24
C ALA A 57 8.69 2.61 10.39
N ASP A 58 8.94 2.06 11.59
CA ASP A 58 8.18 2.31 12.81
C ASP A 58 8.59 3.67 13.42
N THR A 59 7.96 4.72 12.91
CA THR A 59 8.16 6.09 13.37
C THR A 59 7.53 6.34 14.74
N SER A 60 6.48 5.58 15.06
CA SER A 60 5.75 5.64 16.32
C SER A 60 6.52 5.01 17.50
N LYS A 61 7.43 4.07 17.19
CA LYS A 61 8.23 3.26 18.11
C LYS A 61 7.37 2.42 19.07
N ASP A 62 6.23 1.95 18.59
CA ASP A 62 5.35 1.06 19.36
C ASP A 62 5.68 -0.43 19.15
N GLY A 63 6.61 -0.74 18.22
CA GLY A 63 7.05 -2.09 17.88
C GLY A 63 6.22 -2.76 16.79
N SER A 64 5.31 -2.03 16.13
CA SER A 64 4.47 -2.48 15.02
C SER A 64 4.44 -1.39 13.93
N LEU A 65 4.18 -1.78 12.68
CA LEU A 65 3.87 -0.80 11.64
C LEU A 65 2.36 -0.64 11.55
N ASP A 66 1.86 0.56 11.81
CA ASP A 66 0.46 0.85 11.50
C ASP A 66 0.23 0.93 9.97
N GLN A 67 -1.02 1.08 9.56
CA GLN A 67 -1.35 1.12 8.14
C GLN A 67 -0.67 2.29 7.39
N ALA A 68 -0.50 3.45 8.05
CA ALA A 68 0.12 4.60 7.43
C ALA A 68 1.64 4.41 7.27
N GLU A 69 2.29 3.82 8.28
CA GLU A 69 3.72 3.50 8.27
C GLU A 69 4.04 2.37 7.28
N PHE A 70 3.19 1.35 7.21
CA PHE A 70 3.29 0.30 6.22
C PHE A 70 3.17 0.85 4.79
N ASP A 71 2.16 1.68 4.53
CA ASP A 71 1.97 2.29 3.21
C ASP A 71 3.14 3.19 2.83
N ALA A 72 3.67 3.95 3.80
CA ALA A 72 4.87 4.76 3.60
C ALA A 72 6.09 3.89 3.28
N TYR A 73 6.30 2.80 4.02
CA TYR A 73 7.38 1.86 3.80
C TYR A 73 7.29 1.23 2.40
N VAL A 74 6.13 0.70 2.02
CA VAL A 74 5.90 0.11 0.69
C VAL A 74 6.09 1.14 -0.42
N ALA A 75 5.73 2.41 -0.19
CA ALA A 75 6.00 3.49 -1.14
C ALA A 75 7.49 3.83 -1.28
N THR A 76 8.31 3.55 -0.25
CA THR A 76 9.78 3.69 -0.34
C THR A 76 10.45 2.52 -1.06
N LEU A 77 9.81 1.35 -1.06
CA LEU A 77 10.29 0.23 -1.84
C LEU A 77 10.19 0.58 -3.33
N PRO A 78 11.21 0.26 -4.14
CA PRO A 78 11.09 0.44 -5.57
C PRO A 78 9.87 -0.36 -6.02
N ALA A 79 8.88 0.32 -6.60
CA ALA A 79 7.72 -0.33 -7.19
C ALA A 79 8.22 -1.53 -8.01
N PRO A 80 7.66 -2.74 -7.85
CA PRO A 80 8.11 -3.89 -8.61
C PRO A 80 8.09 -3.44 -10.07
N ALA A 81 9.28 -3.37 -10.66
CA ALA A 81 9.42 -2.97 -12.04
C ALA A 81 8.41 -3.81 -12.81
N ALA A 82 7.43 -3.16 -13.44
CA ALA A 82 6.52 -3.82 -14.34
C ALA A 82 7.41 -4.48 -15.40
N GLN A 83 7.69 -5.77 -15.22
CA GLN A 83 8.29 -6.64 -16.21
C GLN A 83 7.15 -7.40 -16.89
#